data_AF-A0A520J1Y1-F1
#
_entry.id   AF-A0A520J1Y1-F1
#
_cell.length_a   1.000
_cell.length_b   1.000
_cell.length_c   1.000
_cell.angle_alpha   90.00
_cell.angle_beta   90.00
_cell.angle_gamma   90.00
#
_symmetry.space_group_name_H-M   'P 1'
#
loop_
_entity.id
_entity.type
_entity.pdbx_description
1 polymer ?
#
loop_
_entity_poly.entity_id
_entity_poly.type
_entity_poly.pdbx_seq_one_letter_code
_entity_poly.pdbx_strand_id
1 'polypeptide(L)'
;MNRITCLLLMFCGLSSLVYAQTNAKVTIIVSNPHSTARSNMVVAIKWSDVTAKYPSIDTSNFKVTDIDTKKEIPFQLEYLGKKAVQNLLVQVSVKAGGASKLVVAPGKPGNTVRKTYARFVPERYDDFAWENDKVAYRMYGKALESRKDNAFGVDVWAKRTSKMVINDWYKSGDYHADHGDGLDYYSV
;
A
#
# COMPACT_ATOMS: atom_id res chain seq x y z
N MET A 1 -11.26 -80.84 20.84
CA MET A 1 -12.08 -79.96 19.96
C MET A 1 -11.35 -78.64 19.80
N ASN A 2 -10.55 -78.52 18.74
CA ASN A 2 -9.66 -77.38 18.52
C ASN A 2 -10.38 -76.29 17.73
N ARG A 3 -10.40 -75.06 18.24
CA ARG A 3 -10.80 -73.88 17.48
C ARG A 3 -9.52 -73.14 17.04
N ILE A 4 -9.23 -73.17 15.74
CA ILE A 4 -8.16 -72.39 15.12
C ILE A 4 -8.79 -71.08 14.63
N THR A 5 -8.37 -69.97 15.20
CA THR A 5 -8.78 -68.62 14.80
C THR A 5 -7.85 -68.13 13.69
N CYS A 6 -8.34 -68.03 12.46
CA CYS A 6 -7.62 -67.39 11.36
C CYS A 6 -7.74 -65.86 11.48
N LEU A 7 -6.62 -65.17 11.68
CA LEU A 7 -6.54 -63.71 11.64
C LEU A 7 -6.18 -63.27 10.21
N LEU A 8 -7.12 -62.67 9.50
CA LEU A 8 -6.87 -62.04 8.19
C LEU A 8 -6.28 -60.63 8.42
N LEU A 9 -5.02 -60.42 8.07
CA LEU A 9 -4.38 -59.11 8.02
C LEU A 9 -4.70 -58.44 6.68
N MET A 10 -5.66 -57.51 6.69
CA MET A 10 -5.97 -56.63 5.56
C MET A 10 -5.00 -55.44 5.59
N PHE A 11 -3.98 -55.46 4.74
CA PHE A 11 -3.03 -54.36 4.56
C PHE A 11 -3.63 -53.35 3.56
N CYS A 12 -4.48 -52.43 4.04
CA CYS A 12 -4.93 -51.30 3.23
C CYS A 12 -3.79 -50.28 3.14
N GLY A 13 -3.13 -50.23 1.97
CA GLY A 13 -2.15 -49.20 1.65
C GLY A 13 -2.80 -47.82 1.65
N LEU A 14 -2.52 -47.01 2.67
CA LEU A 14 -2.71 -45.57 2.61
C LEU A 14 -1.62 -44.99 1.69
N SER A 15 -1.95 -44.85 0.41
CA SER A 15 -1.26 -43.93 -0.48
C SER A 15 -1.58 -42.50 -0.01
N SER A 16 -0.75 -41.98 0.89
CA SER A 16 -0.75 -40.56 1.25
C SER A 16 -0.36 -39.77 0.00
N LEU A 17 -1.35 -39.12 -0.61
CA LEU A 17 -1.15 -38.02 -1.54
C LEU A 17 -0.35 -36.94 -0.80
N VAL A 18 0.96 -36.94 -0.99
CA VAL A 18 1.80 -35.80 -0.66
C VAL A 18 1.36 -34.69 -1.61
N TYR A 19 0.40 -33.87 -1.16
CA TYR A 19 0.23 -32.54 -1.72
C TYR A 19 1.58 -31.86 -1.52
N ALA A 20 2.35 -31.71 -2.60
CA ALA A 20 3.44 -30.77 -2.61
C ALA A 20 2.84 -29.43 -2.20
N GLN A 21 3.12 -28.98 -0.96
CA GLN A 21 2.83 -27.62 -0.55
C GLN A 21 3.60 -26.73 -1.50
N THR A 22 2.92 -26.23 -2.53
CA THR A 22 3.42 -25.11 -3.33
C THR A 22 3.75 -24.02 -2.33
N ASN A 23 5.04 -23.78 -2.13
CA ASN A 23 5.51 -22.71 -1.28
C ASN A 23 4.81 -21.43 -1.75
N ALA A 24 3.94 -20.89 -0.90
CA ALA A 24 3.11 -19.72 -1.13
C ALA A 24 3.98 -18.46 -1.27
N LYS A 25 4.75 -18.35 -2.35
CA LYS A 25 5.77 -17.32 -2.54
C LYS A 25 5.86 -16.91 -4.00
N VAL A 26 5.97 -15.61 -4.24
CA VAL A 26 6.23 -15.03 -5.57
C VAL A 26 7.54 -14.26 -5.54
N THR A 27 8.42 -14.48 -6.51
CA THR A 27 9.59 -13.63 -6.72
C THR A 27 9.29 -12.59 -7.79
N ILE A 28 9.57 -11.33 -7.46
CA ILE A 28 9.45 -10.17 -8.35
C ILE A 28 10.85 -9.60 -8.56
N ILE A 29 11.21 -9.32 -9.81
CA ILE A 29 12.48 -8.67 -10.14
C ILE A 29 12.17 -7.29 -10.70
N VAL A 30 12.67 -6.26 -10.05
CA VAL A 30 12.56 -4.86 -10.51
C VAL A 30 13.92 -4.44 -11.03
N SER A 31 14.03 -4.20 -12.33
CA SER A 31 15.27 -3.78 -12.98
C SER A 31 15.30 -2.28 -13.25
N ASN A 32 16.50 -1.69 -13.21
CA ASN A 32 16.77 -0.33 -13.63
C ASN A 32 17.85 -0.37 -14.73
N PRO A 33 17.47 -0.31 -16.02
CA PRO A 33 18.43 -0.38 -17.11
C PRO A 33 19.21 0.92 -17.33
N HIS A 34 18.85 2.00 -16.63
CA HIS A 34 19.49 3.30 -16.79
C HIS A 34 20.84 3.38 -16.07
N SER A 35 21.73 4.26 -16.55
CA SER A 35 23.02 4.56 -15.95
C SER A 35 22.93 5.41 -14.67
N THR A 36 21.72 5.82 -14.27
CA THR A 36 21.46 6.58 -13.04
C THR A 36 20.69 5.74 -12.03
N ALA A 37 21.03 5.86 -10.75
CA ALA A 37 20.31 5.19 -9.68
C ALA A 37 18.90 5.78 -9.52
N ARG A 38 17.94 4.94 -9.16
CA ARG A 38 16.57 5.31 -8.87
C ARG A 38 16.27 5.03 -7.40
N SER A 39 16.00 6.06 -6.63
CA SER A 39 15.76 5.94 -5.18
C SER A 39 14.30 6.19 -4.84
N ASN A 40 13.75 5.38 -3.93
CA ASN A 40 12.39 5.53 -3.38
C ASN A 40 11.26 5.55 -4.42
N MET A 41 11.45 4.87 -5.55
CA MET A 41 10.45 4.80 -6.63
C MET A 41 9.31 3.87 -6.24
N VAL A 42 8.09 4.25 -6.59
CA VAL A 42 6.93 3.36 -6.53
C VAL A 42 6.79 2.64 -7.86
N VAL A 43 6.75 1.31 -7.82
CA VAL A 43 6.58 0.45 -8.99
C VAL A 43 5.28 -0.31 -8.87
N ALA A 44 4.47 -0.30 -9.93
CA ALA A 44 3.24 -1.06 -10.01
C ALA A 44 3.50 -2.45 -10.60
N ILE A 45 3.17 -3.50 -9.86
CA ILE A 45 3.13 -4.88 -10.34
C ILE A 45 1.67 -5.26 -10.52
N LYS A 46 1.31 -5.78 -11.69
CA LYS A 46 -0.06 -6.23 -11.95
C LYS A 46 -0.45 -7.30 -10.95
N TRP A 47 -1.60 -7.12 -10.31
CA TRP A 47 -2.09 -8.05 -9.31
C TRP A 47 -2.36 -9.44 -9.90
N SER A 48 -2.79 -9.51 -11.16
CA SER A 48 -2.98 -10.75 -11.91
C SER A 48 -1.70 -11.61 -11.98
N ASP A 49 -0.53 -10.98 -12.09
CA ASP A 49 0.74 -11.69 -12.23
C ASP A 49 1.20 -12.25 -10.88
N VAL A 50 0.82 -11.58 -9.79
CA VAL A 50 1.03 -12.06 -8.41
C VAL A 50 0.11 -13.24 -8.14
N THR A 51 -1.20 -13.10 -8.39
CA THR A 51 -2.18 -14.15 -8.08
C THR A 51 -2.06 -15.36 -9.01
N ALA A 52 -1.54 -15.22 -10.23
CA ALA A 52 -1.23 -16.36 -11.08
C ALA A 52 -0.18 -17.31 -10.45
N LYS A 53 0.75 -16.76 -9.66
CA LYS A 53 1.82 -17.51 -8.98
C LYS A 53 1.52 -17.82 -7.52
N TYR A 54 0.67 -17.02 -6.89
CA TYR A 54 0.21 -17.21 -5.52
C TYR A 54 -1.31 -16.97 -5.44
N PRO A 55 -2.13 -17.94 -5.92
CA PRO A 55 -3.58 -17.77 -6.01
C PRO A 55 -4.27 -17.65 -4.65
N SER A 56 -3.69 -18.25 -3.62
CA SER A 56 -4.22 -18.26 -2.25
C SER A 56 -3.71 -17.11 -1.38
N ILE A 57 -3.22 -16.02 -1.99
CA ILE A 57 -2.69 -14.88 -1.25
C ILE A 57 -3.80 -14.19 -0.44
N ASP A 58 -3.58 -14.05 0.87
CA ASP A 58 -4.42 -13.27 1.76
C ASP A 58 -3.96 -11.82 1.74
N THR A 59 -4.79 -10.92 1.19
CA THR A 59 -4.48 -9.48 1.07
C THR A 59 -4.27 -8.78 2.41
N SER A 60 -4.71 -9.38 3.53
CA SER A 60 -4.51 -8.87 4.88
C SER A 60 -3.25 -9.41 5.57
N ASN A 61 -2.63 -10.46 5.01
CA ASN A 61 -1.58 -11.23 5.68
C ASN A 61 -0.47 -11.67 4.72
N PHE A 62 0.12 -10.72 4.01
CA PHE A 62 1.36 -10.95 3.27
C PHE A 62 2.38 -9.83 3.46
N LYS A 63 3.65 -10.16 3.22
CA LYS A 63 4.79 -9.26 3.23
C LYS A 63 5.44 -9.21 1.86
N VAL A 64 6.13 -8.10 1.61
CA VAL A 64 7.12 -7.98 0.54
C VAL A 64 8.47 -7.78 1.20
N THR A 65 9.47 -8.59 0.86
CA THR A 65 10.82 -8.50 1.44
C THR A 65 11.85 -8.48 0.32
N ASP A 66 12.86 -7.63 0.43
CA ASP A 66 14.03 -7.67 -0.44
C ASP A 66 14.92 -8.87 -0.08
N ILE A 67 15.27 -9.69 -1.07
CA ILE A 67 15.96 -10.96 -0.85
C ILE A 67 17.37 -10.75 -0.32
N ASP A 68 18.07 -9.71 -0.78
CA ASP A 68 19.48 -9.51 -0.48
C ASP A 68 19.64 -8.85 0.90
N THR A 69 18.87 -7.80 1.15
CA THR A 69 18.95 -7.00 2.39
C THR A 69 18.10 -7.55 3.53
N LYS A 70 17.17 -8.48 3.24
CA LYS A 70 16.14 -8.99 4.16
C LYS A 70 15.21 -7.91 4.72
N LYS A 71 15.23 -6.70 4.18
CA LYS A 71 14.38 -5.59 4.61
C LYS A 71 12.97 -5.78 4.08
N GLU A 72 11.98 -5.50 4.93
CA GLU A 72 10.59 -5.41 4.51
C GLU A 72 10.40 -4.17 3.62
N ILE A 73 9.68 -4.36 2.52
CA ILE A 73 9.39 -3.32 1.54
C ILE A 73 7.96 -2.81 1.78
N PRO A 74 7.78 -1.51 2.04
CA PRO A 74 6.46 -0.90 2.08
C PRO A 74 5.70 -1.14 0.78
N PHE A 75 4.44 -1.53 0.90
CA PHE A 75 3.57 -1.74 -0.24
C PHE A 75 2.17 -1.16 -0.02
N GLN A 76 1.44 -0.99 -1.12
CA GLN A 76 0.04 -0.62 -1.13
C GLN A 76 -0.69 -1.44 -2.19
N LEU A 77 -1.95 -1.81 -1.92
CA LEU A 77 -2.84 -2.40 -2.91
C LEU A 77 -3.61 -1.28 -3.60
N GLU A 78 -3.47 -1.18 -4.91
CA GLU A 78 -4.17 -0.20 -5.72
C GLU A 78 -5.39 -0.82 -6.41
N TYR A 79 -6.50 -0.10 -6.36
CA TYR A 79 -7.81 -0.57 -6.86
C TYR A 79 -8.27 0.17 -8.13
N LEU A 80 -7.68 1.33 -8.47
CA LEU A 80 -8.10 2.16 -9.60
C LEU A 80 -9.63 2.38 -9.67
N GLY A 81 -10.26 2.66 -8.53
CA GLY A 81 -11.70 2.85 -8.42
C GLY A 81 -12.56 1.58 -8.55
N LYS A 82 -11.96 0.39 -8.63
CA LYS A 82 -12.66 -0.90 -8.72
C LYS A 82 -12.79 -1.56 -7.35
N LYS A 83 -13.60 -2.63 -7.27
CA LYS A 83 -13.73 -3.46 -6.07
C LYS A 83 -12.54 -4.39 -5.85
N ALA A 84 -11.93 -4.89 -6.93
CA ALA A 84 -10.82 -5.82 -6.89
C ALA A 84 -9.47 -5.10 -6.99
N VAL A 85 -8.45 -5.64 -6.34
CA VAL A 85 -7.06 -5.16 -6.45
C VAL A 85 -6.61 -5.25 -7.91
N GLN A 86 -6.01 -4.18 -8.41
CA GLN A 86 -5.47 -4.08 -9.76
C GLN A 86 -3.94 -4.19 -9.75
N ASN A 87 -3.27 -3.54 -8.80
CA ASN A 87 -1.82 -3.54 -8.71
C ASN A 87 -1.34 -3.71 -7.26
N LEU A 88 -0.20 -4.37 -7.11
CA LEU A 88 0.66 -4.26 -5.93
C LEU A 88 1.67 -3.14 -6.20
N LEU A 89 1.58 -2.05 -5.46
CA LEU A 89 2.53 -0.96 -5.49
C LEU A 89 3.63 -1.23 -4.46
N VAL A 90 4.89 -1.23 -4.88
CA VAL A 90 6.06 -1.40 -3.99
C VAL A 90 6.99 -0.22 -4.08
N GLN A 91 7.53 0.25 -2.94
CA GLN A 91 8.52 1.32 -2.93
C GLN A 91 9.95 0.77 -2.86
N VAL A 92 10.72 0.94 -3.93
CA VAL A 92 12.07 0.35 -4.06
C VAL A 92 13.13 1.37 -4.49
N SER A 93 14.37 1.07 -4.15
CA SER A 93 15.56 1.79 -4.63
C SER A 93 16.45 0.83 -5.40
N VAL A 94 16.72 1.13 -6.67
CA VAL A 94 17.48 0.26 -7.58
C VAL A 94 18.69 1.02 -8.10
N LYS A 95 19.88 0.42 -7.98
CA LYS A 95 21.15 0.99 -8.48
C LYS A 95 21.11 1.18 -10.00
N ALA A 96 22.00 2.02 -10.53
CA ALA A 96 22.23 2.13 -11.97
C ALA A 96 22.59 0.76 -12.57
N GLY A 97 21.95 0.39 -13.68
CA GLY A 97 22.12 -0.92 -14.34
C GLY A 97 21.74 -2.13 -13.49
N GLY A 98 21.11 -1.93 -12.32
CA GLY A 98 20.90 -2.95 -11.31
C GLY A 98 19.51 -3.58 -11.33
N ALA A 99 19.29 -4.51 -10.40
CA ALA A 99 17.97 -5.05 -10.11
C ALA A 99 17.80 -5.31 -8.61
N SER A 100 16.57 -5.16 -8.12
CA SER A 100 16.14 -5.58 -6.79
C SER A 100 15.26 -6.83 -6.92
N LYS A 101 15.53 -7.84 -6.10
CA LYS A 101 14.76 -9.08 -6.07
C LYS A 101 13.90 -9.09 -4.82
N LEU A 102 12.59 -9.11 -5.01
CA LEU A 102 11.61 -9.10 -3.94
C LEU A 102 10.94 -10.47 -3.83
N VAL A 103 10.57 -10.84 -2.62
CA VAL A 103 9.70 -12.00 -2.36
C VAL A 103 8.40 -11.53 -1.72
N VAL A 104 7.28 -11.99 -2.28
CA VAL A 104 5.94 -11.88 -1.69
C VAL A 104 5.64 -13.19 -0.98
N ALA A 105 5.32 -13.16 0.31
CA ALA A 105 5.09 -14.36 1.11
C ALA A 105 4.07 -14.09 2.25
N PRO A 106 3.41 -15.14 2.80
CA PRO A 106 2.55 -14.99 3.97
C PRO A 106 3.27 -14.31 5.14
N GLY A 107 2.54 -13.42 5.82
CA GLY A 107 3.02 -12.77 7.03
C GLY A 107 2.36 -11.42 7.26
N LYS A 108 2.18 -11.05 8.53
CA LYS A 108 1.56 -9.77 8.91
C LYS A 108 2.49 -8.60 8.58
N PRO A 109 2.14 -7.69 7.64
CA PRO A 109 3.00 -6.57 7.27
C PRO A 109 3.29 -5.67 8.48
N GLY A 110 4.51 -5.14 8.50
CA GLY A 110 4.97 -4.18 9.47
C GLY A 110 4.30 -2.82 9.29
N ASN A 111 4.39 -1.98 10.33
CA ASN A 111 3.89 -0.62 10.26
C ASN A 111 4.74 0.22 9.31
N THR A 112 4.07 0.97 8.43
CA THR A 112 4.72 1.93 7.53
C THR A 112 4.38 3.36 7.93
N VAL A 113 5.36 4.25 7.79
CA VAL A 113 5.14 5.69 8.00
C VAL A 113 4.45 6.24 6.75
N ARG A 114 3.22 6.74 6.90
CA ARG A 114 2.51 7.43 5.81
C ARG A 114 3.22 8.73 5.49
N LYS A 115 3.55 8.93 4.21
CA LYS A 115 4.20 10.15 3.70
C LYS A 115 3.34 10.95 2.75
N THR A 116 2.23 10.39 2.33
CA THR A 116 1.25 11.03 1.47
C THR A 116 -0.14 10.68 1.97
N TYR A 117 -1.05 11.63 1.84
CA TYR A 117 -2.45 11.45 2.19
C TYR A 117 -3.30 12.32 1.29
N ALA A 118 -4.48 11.85 0.94
CA ALA A 118 -5.47 12.62 0.22
C ALA A 118 -6.87 12.15 0.63
N ARG A 119 -7.82 13.07 0.62
CA ARG A 119 -9.22 12.74 0.83
C ARG A 119 -10.15 13.76 0.21
N PHE A 120 -11.37 13.31 -0.04
CA PHE A 120 -12.50 14.20 -0.22
C PHE A 120 -12.93 14.78 1.14
N VAL A 121 -13.28 16.06 1.15
CA VAL A 121 -13.59 16.87 2.34
C VAL A 121 -14.98 17.50 2.16
N PRO A 122 -16.06 16.69 2.18
CA PRO A 122 -17.43 17.19 1.99
C PRO A 122 -17.84 18.21 3.06
N GLU A 123 -17.29 18.09 4.27
CA GLU A 123 -17.58 19.01 5.37
C GLU A 123 -17.08 20.44 5.10
N ARG A 124 -16.14 20.63 4.16
CA ARG A 124 -15.73 21.94 3.66
C ARG A 124 -16.21 22.15 2.23
N TYR A 125 -17.51 21.95 2.02
CA TYR A 125 -18.19 22.28 0.76
C TYR A 125 -17.57 21.61 -0.47
N ASP A 126 -17.35 20.29 -0.36
CA ASP A 126 -16.81 19.42 -1.40
C ASP A 126 -15.34 19.66 -1.78
N ASP A 127 -14.54 20.21 -0.87
CA ASP A 127 -13.10 20.33 -1.04
C ASP A 127 -12.46 18.96 -1.34
N PHE A 128 -11.34 18.97 -2.05
CA PHE A 128 -10.45 17.81 -2.15
C PHE A 128 -9.06 18.22 -1.68
N ALA A 129 -8.53 17.53 -0.68
CA ALA A 129 -7.25 17.89 -0.08
C ALA A 129 -6.24 16.77 -0.20
N TRP A 130 -4.98 17.14 -0.42
CA TRP A 130 -3.86 16.19 -0.49
C TRP A 130 -2.59 16.80 0.09
N GLU A 131 -1.72 15.95 0.62
CA GLU A 131 -0.48 16.37 1.25
C GLU A 131 0.62 15.33 1.10
N ASN A 132 1.85 15.79 1.29
CA ASN A 132 3.01 14.96 1.54
C ASN A 132 3.71 15.39 2.85
N ASP A 133 4.87 14.84 3.16
CA ASP A 133 5.64 15.15 4.38
C ASP A 133 6.31 16.55 4.35
N LYS A 134 5.96 17.41 3.39
CA LYS A 134 6.54 18.75 3.20
C LYS A 134 5.50 19.86 2.98
N VAL A 135 4.37 19.54 2.34
CA VAL A 135 3.37 20.54 1.92
C VAL A 135 1.99 19.90 1.87
N ALA A 136 0.95 20.68 2.12
CA ALA A 136 -0.44 20.31 1.93
C ALA A 136 -1.13 21.23 0.92
N TYR A 137 -2.23 20.77 0.36
CA TYR A 137 -3.00 21.47 -0.66
C TYR A 137 -4.47 21.20 -0.46
N ARG A 138 -5.31 22.15 -0.90
CA ARG A 138 -6.73 21.89 -1.19
C ARG A 138 -7.07 22.36 -2.60
N MET A 139 -8.01 21.66 -3.23
CA MET A 139 -8.80 22.17 -4.34
C MET A 139 -10.14 22.58 -3.77
N TYR A 140 -10.56 23.81 -4.02
CA TYR A 140 -11.86 24.29 -3.59
C TYR A 140 -12.98 23.47 -4.23
N GLY A 141 -13.93 23.06 -3.41
CA GLY A 141 -15.03 22.21 -3.83
C GLY A 141 -16.10 22.90 -4.67
N LYS A 142 -16.85 22.08 -5.43
CA LYS A 142 -17.91 22.57 -6.31
C LYS A 142 -19.02 23.32 -5.55
N ALA A 143 -19.32 22.93 -4.31
CA ALA A 143 -20.35 23.58 -3.52
C ALA A 143 -19.99 25.01 -3.09
N LEU A 144 -18.70 25.41 -3.11
CA LEU A 144 -18.29 26.80 -2.82
C LEU A 144 -18.66 27.78 -3.92
N GLU A 145 -18.69 27.35 -5.17
CA GLU A 145 -18.83 28.25 -6.32
C GLU A 145 -20.13 29.07 -6.30
N SER A 146 -21.19 28.53 -5.68
CA SER A 146 -22.52 29.14 -5.61
C SER A 146 -22.74 30.01 -4.36
N ARG A 147 -21.74 30.10 -3.48
CA ARG A 147 -21.82 30.85 -2.22
C ARG A 147 -21.27 32.27 -2.37
N LYS A 148 -21.50 33.09 -1.35
CA LYS A 148 -20.98 34.47 -1.29
C LYS A 148 -19.48 34.52 -1.03
N ASP A 149 -18.97 33.55 -0.27
CA ASP A 149 -17.55 33.29 0.04
C ASP A 149 -16.92 32.35 -0.99
N ASN A 150 -17.27 32.54 -2.27
CA ASN A 150 -16.81 31.66 -3.33
C ASN A 150 -15.27 31.68 -3.45
N ALA A 151 -14.71 30.50 -3.72
CA ALA A 151 -13.29 30.32 -3.97
C ALA A 151 -13.10 29.23 -5.01
N PHE A 152 -12.06 29.35 -5.83
CA PHE A 152 -11.79 28.46 -6.96
C PHE A 152 -10.29 28.15 -7.05
N GLY A 153 -9.98 26.98 -7.59
CA GLY A 153 -8.60 26.57 -7.86
C GLY A 153 -7.93 25.88 -6.67
N VAL A 154 -6.60 25.87 -6.72
CA VAL A 154 -5.75 25.18 -5.75
C VAL A 154 -5.20 26.19 -4.76
N ASP A 155 -5.30 25.84 -3.50
CA ASP A 155 -4.69 26.53 -2.38
C ASP A 155 -3.56 25.68 -1.76
N VAL A 156 -2.54 26.35 -1.24
CA VAL A 156 -1.28 25.77 -0.79
C VAL A 156 -1.07 26.06 0.69
N TRP A 157 -0.89 25.00 1.46
CA TRP A 157 -0.71 25.05 2.90
C TRP A 157 0.75 24.80 3.27
N ALA A 158 1.35 25.74 3.99
CA ALA A 158 2.73 25.66 4.40
C ALA A 158 2.86 24.76 5.63
N LYS A 159 3.73 23.75 5.55
CA LYS A 159 4.01 22.85 6.68
C LYS A 159 5.42 23.08 7.21
N ARG A 160 5.54 23.03 8.53
CA ARG A 160 6.84 22.90 9.23
C ARG A 160 6.97 21.56 9.96
N THR A 161 6.09 20.62 9.64
CA THR A 161 6.04 19.27 10.19
C THR A 161 6.05 18.24 9.06
N SER A 162 6.52 17.02 9.37
CA SER A 162 6.40 15.87 8.47
C SER A 162 5.12 15.04 8.69
N LYS A 163 4.34 15.37 9.72
CA LYS A 163 3.06 14.70 10.01
C LYS A 163 2.05 14.96 8.90
N MET A 164 1.06 14.09 8.74
CA MET A 164 -0.12 14.34 7.92
C MET A 164 -1.08 15.24 8.70
N VAL A 165 -1.34 16.45 8.23
CA VAL A 165 -2.06 17.51 8.97
C VAL A 165 -3.50 17.70 8.51
N ILE A 166 -3.87 17.24 7.31
CA ILE A 166 -5.18 17.55 6.68
C ILE A 166 -6.35 17.23 7.61
N ASN A 167 -6.35 16.05 8.24
CA ASN A 167 -7.45 15.66 9.12
C ASN A 167 -7.53 16.52 10.37
N ASP A 168 -6.39 16.82 10.98
CA ASP A 168 -6.35 17.60 12.22
C ASP A 168 -6.73 19.05 11.95
N TRP A 169 -6.25 19.63 10.85
CA TRP A 169 -6.54 21.00 10.43
C TRP A 169 -8.01 21.19 10.08
N TYR A 170 -8.58 20.36 9.20
CA TYR A 170 -10.02 20.47 8.90
C TYR A 170 -10.91 20.23 10.13
N LYS A 171 -10.48 19.36 11.05
CA LYS A 171 -11.21 19.11 12.29
C LYS A 171 -11.14 20.31 13.26
N SER A 172 -10.01 21.00 13.35
CA SER A 172 -9.87 22.17 14.22
C SER A 172 -10.57 23.40 13.64
N GLY A 173 -10.53 23.57 12.31
CA GLY A 173 -10.96 24.79 11.63
C GLY A 173 -10.01 25.98 11.83
N ASP A 174 -8.98 25.82 12.66
CA ASP A 174 -8.00 26.85 13.00
C ASP A 174 -6.63 26.50 12.41
N TYR A 175 -6.59 26.49 11.09
CA TYR A 175 -5.39 26.21 10.30
C TYR A 175 -4.78 27.47 9.68
N HIS A 176 -5.36 28.65 9.94
CA HIS A 176 -4.77 29.95 9.58
C HIS A 176 -3.84 30.51 10.67
N ALA A 177 -3.92 29.98 11.89
CA ALA A 177 -2.95 30.23 12.95
C ALA A 177 -1.96 29.06 13.02
N ASP A 178 -0.69 29.38 13.28
CA ASP A 178 0.35 28.36 13.32
C ASP A 178 0.61 27.84 14.75
N HIS A 179 0.15 26.62 15.00
CA HIS A 179 0.20 25.96 16.30
C HIS A 179 1.39 25.02 16.51
N GLY A 180 2.35 25.00 15.58
CA GLY A 180 3.45 24.02 15.66
C GLY A 180 3.78 23.37 14.34
N ASP A 181 2.75 23.07 13.56
CA ASP A 181 2.81 22.19 12.40
C ASP A 181 2.78 22.95 11.06
N GLY A 182 2.52 24.27 11.07
CA GLY A 182 2.38 25.11 9.89
C GLY A 182 1.03 25.84 9.85
N LEU A 183 0.73 26.48 8.72
CA LEU A 183 -0.53 27.20 8.51
C LEU A 183 -0.88 27.35 7.02
N ASP A 184 -2.15 27.66 6.77
CA ASP A 184 -2.68 28.27 5.56
C ASP A 184 -2.57 29.80 5.66
N TYR A 185 -1.72 30.39 4.81
CA TYR A 185 -1.52 31.85 4.76
C TYR A 185 -2.66 32.58 4.05
N TYR A 186 -3.56 31.87 3.36
CA TYR A 186 -4.56 32.45 2.49
C TYR A 186 -5.97 32.23 3.03
N SER A 187 -6.54 33.26 3.63
CA SER A 187 -7.92 33.27 4.11
C SER A 187 -8.81 34.08 3.16
N VAL A 188 -9.98 33.53 2.82
CA VAL A 188 -11.01 34.14 1.95
C VAL A 188 -12.24 34.57 2.73
#